data_AF-A0A938WRN5-F1
#
_entry.id   AF-A0A938WRN5-F1
#
_cell.length_a   1.000
_cell.length_b   1.000
_cell.length_c   1.000
_cell.angle_alpha   90.00
_cell.angle_beta   90.00
_cell.angle_gamma   90.00
#
_symmetry.space_group_name_H-M   'P 1'
#
loop_
_entity.id
_entity.type
_entity.pdbx_description
1 polymer ?
#
loop_
_entity_poly.entity_id
_entity_poly.type
_entity_poly.pdbx_seq_one_letter_code
_entity_poly.pdbx_strand_id
1 'polypeptide(L)'
;MKYWIIIDSWNLMETFITESLSPYNFYERRSFGNDLTRYINKEGSFTNLLLFRDEPLSEYAIQVDETLLNKELLTPVSKGKITCYSYPTTIYYKRGMISFRFMSENAIKSFVAESKIIIEVKTIEKYIDSFYIQPDTNLHPVKFDRTSSIPFNMDDYIRKDNLFNSIKGAIIAYTCGVLTNTSQKNQTLVLALNELKNQVAGLNTNIMISEGVIPNFVPVKKALATVQNIISSDNQGIETSVDVLRHIVNEILPLSIKRCAEIAKRKSPSYDQKLEQLKEKEIECSKKLDVLEDQNINEAKNELQQIKNLEVENGLREGKKRKFFPKGSSVYIRKKELQEIINRFKENNAEYKSLKHELKNIKDELSFAVSGTTQYDASLEALFTRFSDNINNILKTLKKQISTSEQTVTLDNIVFHKGLHIIEDESDIEYQYFDIVLNFILNNPNGKNSVVSDNRILDIISNTGKIFKEKFPSLDAKGDLILNTIRDYWQYKKQKKDNFSIPQDMPVLQAILSFFIKSRGFDQIERFMMNRAYHHKELAYMLCGCLMGYAALPKTLTSVIYSQDKQKIEECTETYLFNLLKEI
;
A
#
# COMPACT_ATOMS: atom_id res chain seq x y z
N MET A 1 14.29 -39.94 9.23
CA MET A 1 15.49 -39.70 10.07
C MET A 1 15.74 -38.20 10.13
N LYS A 2 16.56 -37.68 11.05
CA LYS A 2 16.89 -36.24 11.08
C LYS A 2 18.40 -36.04 10.96
N TYR A 3 18.78 -34.92 10.37
CA TYR A 3 20.16 -34.48 10.22
C TYR A 3 20.35 -33.07 10.75
N TRP A 4 21.58 -32.72 11.08
CA TRP A 4 21.97 -31.40 11.59
C TRP A 4 22.96 -30.73 10.66
N ILE A 5 22.85 -29.41 10.50
CA ILE A 5 23.77 -28.59 9.74
C ILE A 5 24.22 -27.43 10.63
N ILE A 6 25.53 -27.23 10.74
CA ILE A 6 26.11 -26.07 11.42
C ILE A 6 26.00 -24.86 10.50
N ILE A 7 25.55 -23.73 11.05
CA ILE A 7 25.42 -22.48 10.30
C ILE A 7 25.84 -21.29 11.18
N ASP A 8 26.27 -20.20 10.56
CA ASP A 8 26.48 -18.92 11.24
C ASP A 8 25.23 -18.03 11.15
N SER A 9 25.18 -16.95 11.93
CA SER A 9 24.01 -16.06 12.01
C SER A 9 23.66 -15.40 10.67
N TRP A 10 24.66 -15.03 9.88
CA TRP A 10 24.47 -14.33 8.60
C TRP A 10 23.93 -15.26 7.53
N ASN A 11 24.53 -16.44 7.38
CA ASN A 11 24.04 -17.49 6.49
C ASN A 11 22.64 -17.96 6.92
N LEU A 12 22.39 -18.03 8.23
CA LEU A 12 21.05 -18.31 8.75
C LEU A 12 20.04 -17.27 8.27
N MET A 13 20.36 -15.97 8.35
CA MET A 13 19.48 -14.89 7.89
C MET A 13 19.12 -15.00 6.40
N GLU A 14 20.11 -15.29 5.55
CA GLU A 14 19.92 -15.51 4.11
C GLU A 14 18.91 -16.64 3.83
N THR A 15 18.91 -17.69 4.66
CA THR A 15 17.97 -18.80 4.49
C THR A 15 16.51 -18.40 4.73
N PHE A 16 16.23 -17.31 5.46
CA PHE A 16 14.89 -16.74 5.61
C PHE A 16 14.50 -15.74 4.50
N ILE A 17 15.43 -15.45 3.59
CA ILE A 17 15.18 -14.68 2.35
C ILE A 17 14.82 -15.64 1.21
N THR A 18 15.60 -16.72 1.07
CA THR A 18 15.45 -17.71 -0.02
C THR A 18 14.59 -18.92 0.36
N GLU A 19 14.36 -19.14 1.65
CA GLU A 19 13.68 -20.31 2.19
C GLU A 19 14.36 -21.62 1.74
N SER A 20 15.69 -21.59 1.82
CA SER A 20 16.55 -22.70 1.44
C SER A 20 17.96 -22.51 1.98
N LEU A 21 18.72 -23.60 2.04
CA LEU A 21 20.15 -23.59 2.31
C LEU A 21 20.90 -24.24 1.15
N SER A 22 21.79 -23.49 0.51
CA SER A 22 22.64 -23.96 -0.57
C SER A 22 24.09 -24.17 -0.11
N PRO A 23 24.90 -24.98 -0.82
CA PRO A 23 26.35 -24.99 -0.65
C PRO A 23 26.97 -23.59 -0.83
N TYR A 24 28.10 -23.32 -0.17
CA TYR A 24 28.68 -21.96 -0.12
C TYR A 24 29.01 -21.40 -1.51
N ASN A 25 29.60 -22.23 -2.38
CA ASN A 25 29.94 -21.88 -3.76
C ASN A 25 28.72 -21.54 -4.64
N PHE A 26 27.49 -21.91 -4.26
CA PHE A 26 26.29 -21.54 -5.01
C PHE A 26 26.01 -20.05 -4.85
N TYR A 27 26.21 -19.46 -3.67
CA TYR A 27 25.91 -18.05 -3.43
C TYR A 27 26.75 -17.09 -4.29
N GLU A 28 27.93 -17.52 -4.74
CA GLU A 28 28.77 -16.77 -5.68
C GLU A 28 28.20 -16.79 -7.10
N ARG A 29 27.67 -17.95 -7.54
CA ARG A 29 27.34 -18.21 -8.95
C ARG A 29 25.85 -18.17 -9.28
N ARG A 30 24.97 -18.42 -8.31
CA ARG A 30 23.52 -18.34 -8.50
C ARG A 30 23.11 -16.91 -8.77
N SER A 31 21.97 -16.74 -9.42
CA SER A 31 21.49 -15.45 -9.90
C SER A 31 20.53 -14.76 -8.92
N PHE A 32 20.53 -15.12 -7.64
CA PHE A 32 19.63 -14.57 -6.61
C PHE A 32 20.24 -14.66 -5.20
N GLY A 33 19.55 -14.08 -4.22
CA GLY A 33 20.02 -14.00 -2.83
C GLY A 33 20.85 -12.74 -2.55
N ASN A 34 21.21 -12.53 -1.29
CA ASN A 34 21.96 -11.34 -0.87
C ASN A 34 23.47 -11.51 -1.11
N ASP A 35 24.13 -10.40 -1.47
CA ASP A 35 25.58 -10.32 -1.68
C ASP A 35 26.35 -10.04 -0.37
N LEU A 36 25.65 -9.64 0.70
CA LEU A 36 26.23 -9.21 1.97
C LEU A 36 26.94 -10.35 2.74
N THR A 37 26.54 -11.61 2.56
CA THR A 37 27.15 -12.78 3.22
C THR A 37 28.59 -13.07 2.74
N ARG A 38 29.05 -12.45 1.64
CA ARG A 38 30.29 -12.82 0.93
C ARG A 38 31.60 -12.34 1.57
N TYR A 39 31.54 -11.41 2.52
CA TYR A 39 32.73 -10.68 2.98
C TYR A 39 33.11 -10.93 4.44
N ILE A 40 32.27 -11.63 5.22
CA ILE A 40 32.43 -11.70 6.68
C ILE A 40 33.31 -12.88 7.10
N ASN A 41 33.39 -13.96 6.31
CA ASN A 41 34.35 -15.04 6.59
C ASN A 41 34.70 -15.83 5.32
N LYS A 42 35.92 -15.62 4.77
CA LYS A 42 36.46 -16.46 3.68
C LYS A 42 36.88 -17.86 4.13
N GLU A 43 36.82 -18.10 5.44
CA GLU A 43 37.14 -19.37 6.09
C GLU A 43 36.00 -20.39 5.98
N GLY A 44 35.62 -20.82 4.77
CA GLY A 44 34.47 -21.72 4.67
C GLY A 44 33.96 -22.09 3.28
N SER A 45 34.80 -22.10 2.24
CA SER A 45 34.37 -22.51 0.89
C SER A 45 34.08 -24.02 0.80
N PHE A 46 33.00 -24.48 1.43
CA PHE A 46 32.53 -25.85 1.28
C PHE A 46 31.80 -25.97 -0.05
N THR A 47 32.21 -26.93 -0.88
CA THR A 47 31.54 -27.24 -2.14
C THR A 47 30.21 -27.97 -1.93
N ASN A 48 30.02 -28.59 -0.76
CA ASN A 48 28.85 -29.39 -0.38
C ASN A 48 28.40 -29.01 1.04
N LEU A 49 27.13 -29.22 1.36
CA LEU A 49 26.61 -29.15 2.73
C LEU A 49 27.07 -30.37 3.53
N LEU A 50 27.37 -30.18 4.81
CA LEU A 50 27.72 -31.25 5.75
C LEU A 50 26.56 -31.53 6.69
N LEU A 51 26.09 -32.77 6.68
CA LEU A 51 24.95 -33.26 7.44
C LEU A 51 25.44 -34.21 8.55
N PHE A 52 25.14 -33.89 9.79
CA PHE A 52 25.50 -34.69 10.96
C PHE A 52 24.30 -35.52 11.44
N ARG A 53 24.54 -36.78 11.85
CA ARG A 53 23.49 -37.59 12.49
C ARG A 53 23.22 -37.11 13.92
N ASP A 54 24.29 -36.84 14.64
CA ASP A 54 24.24 -36.35 16.02
C ASP A 54 24.34 -34.82 16.02
N GLU A 55 23.74 -34.18 17.01
CA GLU A 55 23.76 -32.74 17.10
C GLU A 55 25.17 -32.20 17.41
N PRO A 56 25.70 -31.29 16.57
CA PRO A 56 27.02 -30.71 16.79
C PRO A 56 26.98 -29.53 17.78
N LEU A 57 28.11 -29.29 18.45
CA LEU A 57 28.31 -28.05 19.21
C LEU A 57 28.50 -26.87 18.25
N SER A 58 27.52 -25.95 18.21
CA SER A 58 27.61 -24.69 17.45
C SER A 58 26.67 -23.62 18.01
N GLU A 59 26.90 -22.35 17.69
CA GLU A 59 26.02 -21.25 18.08
C GLU A 59 24.62 -21.37 17.44
N TYR A 60 24.59 -21.71 16.13
CA TYR A 60 23.38 -22.00 15.38
C TYR A 60 23.49 -23.35 14.66
N ALA A 61 22.38 -24.09 14.60
CA ALA A 61 22.26 -25.25 13.74
C ALA A 61 20.84 -25.40 13.21
N ILE A 62 20.74 -26.11 12.09
CA ILE A 62 19.49 -26.41 11.44
C ILE A 62 19.27 -27.91 11.51
N GLN A 63 18.15 -28.33 12.10
CA GLN A 63 17.68 -29.70 12.07
C GLN A 63 16.80 -29.88 10.83
N VAL A 64 17.14 -30.84 9.98
CA VAL A 64 16.48 -31.10 8.70
C VAL A 64 15.91 -32.52 8.72
N ASP A 65 14.64 -32.66 8.36
CA ASP A 65 14.05 -33.98 8.13
C ASP A 65 14.61 -34.60 6.84
N GLU A 66 14.96 -35.89 6.89
CA GLU A 66 15.45 -36.66 5.76
C GLU A 66 14.50 -36.64 4.55
N THR A 67 13.19 -36.41 4.74
CA THR A 67 12.23 -36.30 3.62
C THR A 67 12.50 -35.12 2.69
N LEU A 68 13.26 -34.11 3.16
CA LEU A 68 13.68 -32.97 2.33
C LEU A 68 14.93 -33.28 1.49
N LEU A 69 15.56 -34.43 1.71
CA LEU A 69 16.83 -34.81 1.08
C LEU A 69 16.62 -35.87 0.01
N ASN A 70 17.36 -35.75 -1.09
CA ASN A 70 17.55 -36.88 -2.00
C ASN A 70 18.62 -37.82 -1.42
N LYS A 71 18.19 -38.98 -0.93
CA LYS A 71 19.06 -39.97 -0.27
C LYS A 71 20.18 -40.47 -1.18
N GLU A 72 19.95 -40.51 -2.49
CA GLU A 72 20.96 -40.97 -3.47
C GLU A 72 22.17 -40.03 -3.55
N LEU A 73 21.99 -38.76 -3.14
CA LEU A 73 23.06 -37.76 -3.14
C LEU A 73 23.84 -37.72 -1.82
N LEU A 74 23.42 -38.48 -0.80
CA LEU A 74 24.10 -38.52 0.49
C LEU A 74 25.35 -39.39 0.40
N THR A 75 26.50 -38.73 0.46
CA THR A 75 27.80 -39.40 0.43
C THR A 75 28.37 -39.46 1.85
N PRO A 76 28.64 -40.65 2.41
CA PRO A 76 29.22 -40.74 3.75
C PRO A 76 30.62 -40.13 3.74
N VAL A 77 30.91 -39.28 4.72
CA VAL A 77 32.22 -38.69 4.94
C VAL A 77 32.78 -39.27 6.24
N SER A 78 33.82 -40.08 6.15
CA SER A 78 34.45 -40.70 7.32
C SER A 78 35.46 -39.76 7.96
N LYS A 79 35.16 -39.21 9.15
CA LYS A 79 36.14 -38.53 10.00
C LYS A 79 35.93 -38.89 11.48
N GLY A 80 36.77 -39.80 11.98
CA GLY A 80 36.76 -40.20 13.40
C GLY A 80 35.49 -40.99 13.80
N LYS A 81 34.93 -40.68 14.98
CA LYS A 81 33.73 -41.33 15.54
C LYS A 81 32.40 -40.68 15.11
N ILE A 82 32.44 -39.59 14.35
CA ILE A 82 31.25 -38.81 13.98
C ILE A 82 30.70 -39.32 12.66
N THR A 83 29.40 -39.65 12.63
CA THR A 83 28.72 -40.05 11.38
C THR A 83 28.23 -38.80 10.66
N CYS A 84 28.84 -38.47 9.53
CA CYS A 84 28.46 -37.32 8.72
C CYS A 84 28.35 -37.67 7.23
N TYR A 85 27.58 -36.85 6.50
CA TYR A 85 27.32 -37.01 5.07
C TYR A 85 27.56 -35.68 4.36
N SER A 86 28.10 -35.74 3.14
CA SER A 86 28.09 -34.61 2.22
C SER A 86 26.84 -34.62 1.36
N TYR A 87 26.29 -33.44 1.11
CA TYR A 87 25.14 -33.22 0.24
C TYR A 87 25.43 -32.08 -0.76
N PRO A 88 25.38 -32.33 -2.08
CA PRO A 88 25.96 -31.43 -3.07
C PRO A 88 25.00 -30.35 -3.62
N THR A 89 23.76 -30.29 -3.14
CA THR A 89 22.72 -29.41 -3.69
C THR A 89 21.96 -28.65 -2.60
N THR A 90 21.09 -27.73 -3.01
CA THR A 90 20.25 -26.91 -2.14
C THR A 90 19.22 -27.77 -1.40
N ILE A 91 19.05 -27.51 -0.10
CA ILE A 91 17.95 -28.01 0.72
C ILE A 91 16.88 -26.93 0.80
N TYR A 92 15.68 -27.21 0.29
CA TYR A 92 14.54 -26.30 0.37
C TYR A 92 13.73 -26.55 1.63
N TYR A 93 13.24 -25.48 2.26
CA TYR A 93 12.55 -25.60 3.53
C TYR A 93 11.06 -25.86 3.32
N LYS A 94 10.50 -26.69 4.20
CA LYS A 94 9.06 -26.92 4.34
C LYS A 94 8.69 -26.78 5.81
N ARG A 95 7.58 -26.10 6.10
CA ARG A 95 7.06 -25.99 7.48
C ARG A 95 6.86 -27.40 8.07
N GLY A 96 7.27 -27.57 9.33
CA GLY A 96 7.18 -28.85 10.06
C GLY A 96 8.26 -29.89 9.72
N MET A 97 9.10 -29.66 8.71
CA MET A 97 10.21 -30.55 8.33
C MET A 97 11.59 -29.95 8.62
N ILE A 98 11.62 -28.75 9.21
CA ILE A 98 12.84 -28.05 9.58
C ILE A 98 12.69 -27.42 10.96
N SER A 99 13.78 -27.33 11.70
CA SER A 99 13.81 -26.63 12.99
C SER A 99 15.14 -25.93 13.19
N PHE A 100 15.13 -24.78 13.85
CA PHE A 100 16.27 -23.89 13.99
C PHE A 100 16.71 -23.83 15.46
N ARG A 101 17.91 -24.31 15.72
CA ARG A 101 18.47 -24.42 17.07
C ARG A 101 19.39 -23.25 17.36
N PHE A 102 19.10 -22.55 18.46
CA PHE A 102 19.88 -21.44 18.97
C PHE A 102 20.57 -21.82 20.29
N MET A 103 21.73 -21.24 20.54
CA MET A 103 22.48 -21.47 21.79
C MET A 103 21.79 -20.85 23.01
N SER A 104 21.01 -19.78 22.84
CA SER A 104 20.34 -19.10 23.95
C SER A 104 19.10 -18.31 23.49
N GLU A 105 18.26 -17.97 24.45
CA GLU A 105 17.08 -17.11 24.26
C GLU A 105 17.48 -15.71 23.78
N ASN A 106 18.63 -15.21 24.23
CA ASN A 106 19.16 -13.93 23.77
C ASN A 106 19.56 -13.97 22.29
N ALA A 107 20.08 -15.11 21.80
CA ALA A 107 20.40 -15.28 20.39
C ALA A 107 19.12 -15.25 19.52
N ILE A 108 18.04 -15.90 19.98
CA ILE A 108 16.73 -15.84 19.30
C ILE A 108 16.24 -14.39 19.23
N LYS A 109 16.21 -13.67 20.36
CA LYS A 109 15.72 -12.29 20.42
C LYS A 109 16.52 -11.35 19.53
N SER A 110 17.84 -11.45 19.56
CA SER A 110 18.73 -10.66 18.70
C SER A 110 18.50 -10.96 17.23
N PHE A 111 18.43 -12.24 16.84
CA PHE A 111 18.18 -12.67 15.47
C PHE A 111 16.83 -12.17 14.95
N VAL A 112 15.76 -12.33 15.74
CA VAL A 112 14.42 -11.83 15.37
C VAL A 112 14.41 -10.31 15.26
N ALA A 113 15.08 -9.58 16.17
CA ALA A 113 15.17 -8.12 16.09
C ALA A 113 15.90 -7.66 14.81
N GLU A 114 17.03 -8.29 14.48
CA GLU A 114 17.80 -7.98 13.27
C GLU A 114 16.99 -8.28 11.99
N SER A 115 16.29 -9.43 11.97
CA SER A 115 15.45 -9.82 10.84
C SER A 115 14.30 -8.86 10.54
N LYS A 116 13.86 -8.06 11.52
CA LYS A 116 12.81 -7.05 11.33
C LYS A 116 13.33 -5.78 10.65
N ILE A 117 14.63 -5.52 10.73
CA ILE A 117 15.27 -4.36 10.11
C ILE A 117 15.56 -4.64 8.63
N ILE A 118 15.88 -5.89 8.29
CA ILE A 118 16.21 -6.31 6.92
C ILE A 118 14.92 -6.55 6.12
N ILE A 119 14.72 -5.75 5.07
CA ILE A 119 13.46 -5.72 4.29
C ILE A 119 13.23 -7.03 3.53
N GLU A 120 14.31 -7.67 3.10
CA GLU A 120 14.30 -8.89 2.29
C GLU A 120 13.90 -10.14 3.09
N VAL A 121 14.05 -10.12 4.42
CA VAL A 121 13.80 -11.29 5.28
C VAL A 121 12.30 -11.47 5.52
N LYS A 122 11.75 -12.57 5.00
CA LYS A 122 10.29 -12.71 4.82
C LYS A 122 9.64 -13.93 5.49
N THR A 123 10.39 -14.97 5.84
CA THR A 123 9.80 -16.23 6.37
C THR A 123 9.93 -16.42 7.88
N ILE A 124 10.38 -15.41 8.62
CA ILE A 124 10.55 -15.51 10.09
C ILE A 124 9.23 -15.89 10.78
N GLU A 125 8.14 -15.20 10.45
CA GLU A 125 6.82 -15.47 11.05
C GLU A 125 6.31 -16.88 10.74
N LYS A 126 6.69 -17.43 9.58
CA LYS A 126 6.34 -18.79 9.17
C LYS A 126 7.05 -19.87 9.99
N TYR A 127 8.30 -19.63 10.37
CA TYR A 127 9.16 -20.62 11.03
C TYR A 127 9.44 -20.33 12.51
N ILE A 128 8.88 -19.26 13.07
CA ILE A 128 9.16 -18.85 14.46
C ILE A 128 8.86 -19.97 15.45
N ASP A 129 7.79 -20.74 15.22
CA ASP A 129 7.40 -21.89 16.05
C ASP A 129 8.36 -23.09 15.91
N SER A 130 9.26 -23.05 14.93
CA SER A 130 10.31 -24.04 14.71
C SER A 130 11.64 -23.63 15.36
N PHE A 131 11.67 -22.52 16.11
CA PHE A 131 12.86 -22.06 16.83
C PHE A 131 12.88 -22.69 18.22
N TYR A 132 14.04 -23.19 18.64
CA TYR A 132 14.19 -23.78 19.96
C TYR A 132 15.62 -23.67 20.48
N ILE A 133 15.76 -23.93 21.77
CA ILE A 133 17.03 -23.99 22.49
C ILE A 133 17.19 -25.42 23.00
N GLN A 134 18.35 -26.02 22.74
CA GLN A 134 18.71 -27.30 23.32
C GLN A 134 19.20 -27.08 24.77
N PRO A 135 18.74 -27.86 25.76
CA PRO A 135 19.32 -27.83 27.10
C PRO A 135 20.73 -28.47 27.14
N ASP A 136 21.53 -28.06 28.12
CA ASP A 136 22.93 -28.46 28.34
C ASP A 136 23.15 -29.97 28.13
N THR A 137 23.72 -30.29 26.97
CA THR A 137 24.10 -31.64 26.57
C THR A 137 25.60 -31.66 26.28
N ASN A 138 26.23 -32.82 26.48
CA ASN A 138 27.62 -33.10 26.11
C ASN A 138 27.76 -33.10 24.57
N LEU A 139 27.63 -31.92 23.96
CA LEU A 139 27.79 -31.73 22.52
C LEU A 139 29.28 -31.87 22.16
N HIS A 140 29.55 -32.54 21.04
CA HIS A 140 30.93 -32.77 20.62
C HIS A 140 31.42 -31.61 19.73
N PRO A 141 32.61 -31.03 20.02
CA PRO A 141 33.22 -30.07 19.13
C PRO A 141 33.63 -30.75 17.82
N VAL A 142 33.19 -30.19 16.70
CA VAL A 142 33.51 -30.71 15.37
C VAL A 142 34.55 -29.79 14.71
N LYS A 143 35.74 -30.32 14.40
CA LYS A 143 36.76 -29.64 13.58
C LYS A 143 36.90 -30.37 12.24
N PHE A 144 36.78 -29.66 11.12
CA PHE A 144 36.91 -30.23 9.77
C PHE A 144 38.12 -29.66 9.03
N ASP A 145 39.00 -30.55 8.53
CA ASP A 145 39.93 -30.21 7.46
C ASP A 145 39.19 -29.95 6.13
N ARG A 146 39.48 -28.79 5.54
CA ARG A 146 38.67 -28.05 4.55
C ARG A 146 38.90 -28.45 3.08
N THR A 147 39.38 -29.64 2.79
CA THR A 147 39.81 -30.00 1.42
C THR A 147 39.34 -31.40 1.02
N SER A 148 38.13 -31.51 0.48
CA SER A 148 37.77 -32.61 -0.40
C SER A 148 36.77 -32.10 -1.42
N SER A 149 37.30 -31.49 -2.48
CA SER A 149 36.55 -31.16 -3.69
C SER A 149 36.15 -32.46 -4.37
N ILE A 150 34.89 -32.86 -4.23
CA ILE A 150 34.31 -33.82 -5.18
C ILE A 150 33.79 -32.96 -6.33
N PRO A 151 34.38 -33.03 -7.53
CA PRO A 151 33.83 -32.33 -8.69
C PRO A 151 32.50 -33.00 -9.03
N PHE A 152 31.42 -32.36 -8.65
CA PHE A 152 30.06 -32.80 -8.95
C PHE A 152 29.45 -31.83 -9.97
N ASN A 153 28.36 -32.22 -10.64
CA ASN A 153 27.64 -31.46 -11.68
C ASN A 153 26.99 -30.15 -11.16
N MET A 154 27.82 -29.26 -10.64
CA MET A 154 27.48 -28.05 -9.90
C MET A 154 26.72 -27.05 -10.76
N ASP A 155 27.08 -26.95 -12.04
CA ASP A 155 26.42 -26.08 -13.01
C ASP A 155 24.95 -26.48 -13.19
N ASP A 156 24.68 -27.78 -13.22
CA ASP A 156 23.32 -28.28 -13.35
C ASP A 156 22.47 -27.97 -12.12
N TYR A 157 23.02 -28.21 -10.92
CA TYR A 157 22.33 -27.85 -9.68
C TYR A 157 22.08 -26.36 -9.54
N ILE A 158 23.03 -25.51 -9.91
CA ILE A 158 22.82 -24.05 -9.91
C ILE A 158 21.76 -23.65 -10.93
N ARG A 159 21.72 -24.27 -12.12
CA ARG A 159 20.64 -24.04 -13.09
C ARG A 159 19.28 -24.42 -12.51
N LYS A 160 19.17 -25.58 -11.86
CA LYS A 160 17.94 -26.01 -11.17
C LYS A 160 17.55 -25.07 -10.04
N ASP A 161 18.52 -24.58 -9.26
CA ASP A 161 18.32 -23.61 -8.17
C ASP A 161 17.75 -22.28 -8.69
N ASN A 162 18.34 -21.75 -9.76
CA ASN A 162 17.84 -20.53 -10.42
C ASN A 162 16.44 -20.74 -11.01
N LEU A 163 16.20 -21.88 -11.67
CA LEU A 163 14.90 -22.21 -12.25
C LEU A 163 13.82 -22.31 -11.16
N PHE A 164 14.11 -23.05 -10.08
CA PHE A 164 13.17 -23.22 -8.98
C PHE A 164 12.87 -21.90 -8.25
N ASN A 165 13.87 -21.03 -8.07
CA ASN A 165 13.64 -19.69 -7.52
C ASN A 165 12.66 -18.88 -8.38
N SER A 166 12.75 -18.97 -9.72
CA SER A 166 11.80 -18.32 -10.64
C SER A 166 10.40 -18.94 -10.56
N ILE A 167 10.31 -20.27 -10.59
CA ILE A 167 9.03 -21.00 -10.48
C ILE A 167 8.34 -20.69 -9.16
N LYS A 168 9.07 -20.79 -8.05
CA LYS A 168 8.56 -20.43 -6.72
C LYS A 168 8.10 -18.98 -6.67
N GLY A 169 8.84 -18.07 -7.30
CA GLY A 169 8.44 -16.67 -7.45
C GLY A 169 7.11 -16.52 -8.19
N ALA A 170 6.94 -17.25 -9.30
CA ALA A 170 5.72 -17.25 -10.10
C ALA A 170 4.51 -17.75 -9.31
N ILE A 171 4.62 -18.92 -8.66
CA ILE A 171 3.53 -19.55 -7.92
C ILE A 171 3.13 -18.76 -6.67
N ILE A 172 4.11 -18.25 -5.90
CA ILE A 172 3.84 -17.44 -4.71
C ILE A 172 3.18 -16.11 -5.13
N ALA A 173 3.68 -15.46 -6.18
CA ALA A 173 3.07 -14.23 -6.67
C ALA A 173 1.65 -14.45 -7.23
N TYR A 174 1.43 -15.53 -7.98
CA TYR A 174 0.09 -15.95 -8.44
C TYR A 174 -0.85 -16.12 -7.25
N THR A 175 -0.44 -16.90 -6.24
CA THR A 175 -1.21 -17.14 -5.01
C THR A 175 -1.55 -15.83 -4.29
N CYS A 176 -0.58 -14.93 -4.12
CA CYS A 176 -0.83 -13.58 -3.58
C CYS A 176 -1.80 -12.76 -4.45
N GLY A 177 -1.71 -12.88 -5.77
CA GLY A 177 -2.61 -12.22 -6.72
C GLY A 177 -4.05 -12.69 -6.57
N VAL A 178 -4.26 -14.00 -6.42
CA VAL A 178 -5.58 -14.59 -6.12
C VAL A 178 -6.09 -14.10 -4.77
N LEU A 179 -5.26 -14.20 -3.71
CA LEU A 179 -5.62 -13.83 -2.33
C LEU A 179 -5.90 -12.34 -2.10
N THR A 180 -5.43 -11.49 -3.00
CA THR A 180 -5.70 -10.05 -2.96
C THR A 180 -6.73 -9.66 -4.00
N ASN A 181 -7.26 -10.61 -4.78
CA ASN A 181 -8.15 -10.29 -5.88
C ASN A 181 -9.44 -9.69 -5.34
N THR A 182 -9.87 -8.61 -5.98
CA THR A 182 -11.15 -7.97 -5.66
C THR A 182 -12.18 -8.55 -6.61
N SER A 183 -13.32 -9.02 -6.10
CA SER A 183 -14.39 -9.51 -6.98
C SER A 183 -14.73 -8.44 -8.03
N GLN A 184 -15.05 -8.87 -9.26
CA GLN A 184 -15.35 -7.96 -10.37
C GLN A 184 -16.40 -6.92 -9.96
N LYS A 185 -17.45 -7.36 -9.26
CA LYS A 185 -18.50 -6.50 -8.69
C LYS A 185 -17.95 -5.44 -7.73
N ASN A 186 -17.07 -5.82 -6.80
CA ASN A 186 -16.46 -4.88 -5.85
C ASN A 186 -15.52 -3.90 -6.54
N GLN A 187 -14.78 -4.35 -7.57
CA GLN A 187 -13.92 -3.48 -8.38
C GLN A 187 -14.75 -2.44 -9.14
N THR A 188 -15.85 -2.87 -9.79
CA THR A 188 -16.80 -1.96 -10.46
C THR A 188 -17.39 -0.96 -9.47
N LEU A 189 -17.75 -1.40 -8.26
CA LEU A 189 -18.28 -0.50 -7.22
C LEU A 189 -17.24 0.53 -6.76
N VAL A 190 -15.99 0.12 -6.52
CA VAL A 190 -14.90 1.03 -6.14
C VAL A 190 -14.66 2.08 -7.22
N LEU A 191 -14.67 1.69 -8.50
CA LEU A 191 -14.55 2.61 -9.63
C LEU A 191 -15.71 3.60 -9.69
N ALA A 192 -16.95 3.12 -9.55
CA ALA A 192 -18.14 3.98 -9.53
C ALA A 192 -18.13 4.97 -8.35
N LEU A 193 -17.66 4.55 -7.18
CA LEU A 193 -17.50 5.42 -6.00
C LEU A 193 -16.42 6.49 -6.22
N ASN A 194 -15.28 6.13 -6.82
CA ASN A 194 -14.24 7.11 -7.16
C ASN A 194 -14.72 8.12 -8.20
N GLU A 195 -15.47 7.67 -9.21
CA GLU A 195 -16.07 8.56 -10.20
C GLU A 195 -17.07 9.52 -9.53
N LEU A 196 -17.95 9.00 -8.67
CA LEU A 196 -18.87 9.83 -7.89
C LEU A 196 -18.12 10.88 -7.05
N LYS A 197 -17.05 10.48 -6.36
CA LYS A 197 -16.19 11.38 -5.59
C LYS A 197 -15.62 12.50 -6.46
N ASN A 198 -15.11 12.17 -7.64
CA ASN A 198 -14.52 13.14 -8.57
C ASN A 198 -15.58 14.10 -9.10
N GLN A 199 -16.77 13.61 -9.47
CA GLN A 199 -17.88 14.45 -9.93
C GLN A 199 -18.35 15.42 -8.84
N VAL A 200 -18.42 14.99 -7.58
CA VAL A 200 -18.79 15.87 -6.45
C VAL A 200 -17.69 16.90 -6.14
N ALA A 201 -16.42 16.52 -6.23
CA ALA A 201 -15.31 17.47 -6.09
C ALA A 201 -15.35 18.54 -7.20
N GLY A 202 -15.60 18.13 -8.46
CA GLY A 202 -15.80 19.06 -9.57
C GLY A 202 -17.01 19.98 -9.36
N LEU A 203 -18.11 19.44 -8.83
CA LEU A 203 -19.30 20.23 -8.48
C LEU A 203 -18.99 21.27 -7.38
N ASN A 204 -18.21 20.92 -6.36
CA ASN A 204 -17.78 21.87 -5.32
C ASN A 204 -17.00 23.05 -5.94
N THR A 205 -15.99 22.74 -6.76
CA THR A 205 -15.20 23.77 -7.47
C THR A 205 -16.10 24.66 -8.33
N ASN A 206 -17.03 24.07 -9.08
CA ASN A 206 -17.97 24.82 -9.91
C ASN A 206 -18.89 25.72 -9.07
N ILE A 207 -19.39 25.24 -7.93
CA ILE A 207 -20.22 26.05 -7.02
C ILE A 207 -19.41 27.21 -6.45
N MET A 208 -18.21 26.96 -5.93
CA MET A 208 -17.46 27.99 -5.21
C MET A 208 -16.94 29.08 -6.14
N ILE A 209 -16.56 28.72 -7.37
CA ILE A 209 -16.03 29.66 -8.38
C ILE A 209 -17.16 30.33 -9.18
N SER A 210 -18.36 29.74 -9.29
CA SER A 210 -19.40 30.31 -10.16
C SER A 210 -19.89 31.68 -9.68
N GLU A 211 -19.94 32.63 -10.62
CA GLU A 211 -20.45 33.98 -10.39
C GLU A 211 -21.98 34.08 -10.61
N GLY A 212 -22.74 33.13 -10.04
CA GLY A 212 -24.21 33.12 -10.08
C GLY A 212 -24.84 32.21 -11.12
N VAL A 213 -24.06 31.36 -11.80
CA VAL A 213 -24.58 30.31 -12.69
C VAL A 213 -25.00 29.08 -11.88
N ILE A 214 -26.21 28.58 -12.13
CA ILE A 214 -26.71 27.36 -11.47
C ILE A 214 -25.81 26.17 -11.88
N PRO A 215 -25.23 25.43 -10.93
CA PRO A 215 -24.35 24.32 -11.23
C PRO A 215 -25.09 23.17 -11.92
N ASN A 216 -24.38 22.43 -12.78
CA ASN A 216 -24.93 21.24 -13.42
C ASN A 216 -24.79 20.01 -12.49
N PHE A 217 -25.91 19.51 -11.97
CA PHE A 217 -25.96 18.32 -11.12
C PHE A 217 -26.13 17.00 -11.90
N VAL A 218 -26.36 17.04 -13.21
CA VAL A 218 -26.62 15.83 -14.02
C VAL A 218 -25.49 14.80 -13.91
N PRO A 219 -24.19 15.17 -14.02
CA PRO A 219 -23.09 14.19 -13.90
C PRO A 219 -23.06 13.50 -12.53
N VAL A 220 -23.25 14.27 -11.45
CA VAL A 220 -23.28 13.73 -10.07
C VAL A 220 -24.46 12.79 -9.88
N LYS A 221 -25.66 13.16 -10.36
CA LYS A 221 -26.85 12.30 -10.28
C LYS A 221 -26.67 11.00 -11.06
N LYS A 222 -26.05 11.06 -12.25
CA LYS A 222 -25.73 9.88 -13.05
C LYS A 222 -24.75 8.97 -12.34
N ALA A 223 -23.65 9.51 -11.82
CA ALA A 223 -22.65 8.73 -11.07
C ALA A 223 -23.25 8.08 -9.81
N LEU A 224 -24.12 8.80 -9.10
CA LEU A 224 -24.81 8.29 -7.91
C LEU A 224 -25.78 7.14 -8.26
N ALA A 225 -26.52 7.26 -9.37
CA ALA A 225 -27.40 6.18 -9.85
C ALA A 225 -26.59 4.94 -10.26
N THR A 226 -25.44 5.13 -10.92
CA THR A 226 -24.53 4.01 -11.23
C THR A 226 -24.09 3.27 -9.96
N VAL A 227 -23.68 3.99 -8.91
CA VAL A 227 -23.31 3.38 -7.63
C VAL A 227 -24.48 2.59 -7.03
N GLN A 228 -25.69 3.15 -7.05
CA GLN A 228 -26.90 2.48 -6.52
C GLN A 228 -27.23 1.20 -7.28
N ASN A 229 -27.09 1.20 -8.61
CA ASN A 229 -27.39 0.03 -9.44
C ASN A 229 -26.39 -1.13 -9.23
N ILE A 230 -25.16 -0.84 -8.79
CA ILE A 230 -24.14 -1.87 -8.54
C ILE A 230 -24.32 -2.50 -7.15
N ILE A 231 -24.88 -1.76 -6.19
CA ILE A 231 -25.15 -2.26 -4.84
C ILE A 231 -26.23 -3.34 -4.91
N SER A 232 -26.01 -4.44 -4.19
CA SER A 232 -26.96 -5.55 -4.08
C SER A 232 -27.17 -5.91 -2.61
N SER A 233 -28.11 -6.81 -2.35
CA SER A 233 -28.48 -7.33 -1.03
C SER A 233 -27.31 -7.83 -0.17
N ASP A 234 -26.19 -8.26 -0.78
CA ASP A 234 -25.02 -8.79 -0.06
C ASP A 234 -24.14 -7.70 0.59
N ASN A 235 -24.35 -6.42 0.27
CA ASN A 235 -23.56 -5.30 0.78
C ASN A 235 -24.20 -4.62 2.01
N GLN A 236 -24.73 -5.43 2.95
CA GLN A 236 -25.40 -4.92 4.15
C GLN A 236 -24.47 -3.95 4.92
N GLY A 237 -24.92 -2.69 5.07
CA GLY A 237 -24.18 -1.59 5.70
C GLY A 237 -23.63 -0.52 4.73
N ILE A 238 -23.36 -0.87 3.47
CA ILE A 238 -22.93 0.10 2.44
C ILE A 238 -24.14 0.85 1.87
N GLU A 239 -25.27 0.16 1.71
CA GLU A 239 -26.52 0.73 1.18
C GLU A 239 -26.96 1.97 1.98
N THR A 240 -27.05 1.84 3.31
CA THR A 240 -27.38 2.95 4.22
C THR A 240 -26.39 4.11 4.08
N SER A 241 -25.10 3.82 3.91
CA SER A 241 -24.07 4.84 3.74
C SER A 241 -24.20 5.56 2.39
N VAL A 242 -24.62 4.87 1.33
CA VAL A 242 -24.90 5.49 0.02
C VAL A 242 -26.19 6.30 0.03
N ASP A 243 -27.18 5.92 0.82
CA ASP A 243 -28.37 6.75 1.05
C ASP A 243 -27.99 8.06 1.78
N VAL A 244 -27.08 8.02 2.74
CA VAL A 244 -26.51 9.24 3.34
C VAL A 244 -25.84 10.12 2.29
N LEU A 245 -25.05 9.55 1.36
CA LEU A 245 -24.47 10.32 0.25
C LEU A 245 -25.55 10.96 -0.63
N ARG A 246 -26.64 10.25 -0.93
CA ARG A 246 -27.79 10.76 -1.68
C ARG A 246 -28.45 11.93 -0.97
N HIS A 247 -28.68 11.82 0.33
CA HIS A 247 -29.24 12.91 1.14
C HIS A 247 -28.36 14.15 1.10
N ILE A 248 -27.04 14.00 1.27
CA ILE A 248 -26.09 15.12 1.21
C ILE A 248 -26.15 15.80 -0.17
N VAL A 249 -26.13 15.04 -1.27
CA VAL A 249 -26.25 15.61 -2.63
C VAL A 249 -27.57 16.37 -2.83
N ASN A 250 -28.66 15.85 -2.27
CA ASN A 250 -29.97 16.51 -2.33
C ASN A 250 -30.04 17.78 -1.49
N GLU A 251 -29.26 17.89 -0.40
CA GLU A 251 -29.14 19.11 0.42
C GLU A 251 -28.27 20.19 -0.24
N ILE A 252 -27.24 19.80 -1.00
CA ILE A 252 -26.35 20.74 -1.70
C ILE A 252 -27.11 21.52 -2.79
N LEU A 253 -28.06 20.89 -3.50
CA LEU A 253 -28.79 21.51 -4.60
C LEU A 253 -29.55 22.80 -4.18
N PRO A 254 -30.47 22.78 -3.20
CA PRO A 254 -31.20 23.99 -2.81
C PRO A 254 -30.30 25.08 -2.24
N LEU A 255 -29.24 24.72 -1.52
CA LEU A 255 -28.27 25.69 -0.99
C LEU A 255 -27.46 26.34 -2.12
N SER A 256 -27.06 25.58 -3.13
CA SER A 256 -26.34 26.13 -4.28
C SER A 256 -27.21 27.10 -5.10
N ILE A 257 -28.50 26.78 -5.31
CA ILE A 257 -29.45 27.70 -5.95
C ILE A 257 -29.59 29.00 -5.16
N LYS A 258 -29.75 28.91 -3.83
CA LYS A 258 -29.84 30.10 -2.95
C LYS A 258 -28.57 30.94 -2.99
N ARG A 259 -27.39 30.30 -3.00
CA ARG A 259 -26.09 30.98 -3.17
C ARG A 259 -26.01 31.72 -4.51
N CYS A 260 -26.37 31.05 -5.62
CA CYS A 260 -26.35 31.65 -6.95
C CYS A 260 -27.30 32.86 -7.03
N ALA A 261 -28.51 32.75 -6.49
CA ALA A 261 -29.46 33.85 -6.44
C ALA A 261 -28.90 35.04 -5.64
N GLU A 262 -28.21 34.79 -4.54
CA GLU A 262 -27.61 35.85 -3.72
C GLU A 262 -26.45 36.55 -4.45
N ILE A 263 -25.59 35.79 -5.13
CA ILE A 263 -24.51 36.36 -5.97
C ILE A 263 -25.07 37.17 -7.14
N ALA A 264 -26.13 36.68 -7.78
CA ALA A 264 -26.78 37.40 -8.89
C ALA A 264 -27.34 38.76 -8.44
N LYS A 265 -27.92 38.86 -7.24
CA LYS A 265 -28.39 40.14 -6.69
C LYS A 265 -27.27 41.17 -6.54
N ARG A 266 -26.05 40.73 -6.23
CA ARG A 266 -24.88 41.61 -6.05
C ARG A 266 -24.45 42.32 -7.33
N LYS A 267 -24.84 41.81 -8.51
CA LYS A 267 -24.54 42.43 -9.81
C LYS A 267 -25.52 43.54 -10.20
N SER A 268 -26.50 43.87 -9.34
CA SER A 268 -27.49 44.90 -9.63
C SER A 268 -27.06 46.30 -9.13
N PRO A 269 -27.36 47.39 -9.86
CA PRO A 269 -27.09 48.76 -9.40
C PRO A 269 -27.76 49.10 -8.06
N SER A 270 -28.86 48.42 -7.74
CA SER A 270 -29.56 48.54 -6.45
C SER A 270 -28.73 47.99 -5.28
N TYR A 271 -27.81 47.06 -5.52
CA TYR A 271 -26.96 46.50 -4.49
C TYR A 271 -25.84 47.45 -4.08
N ASP A 272 -25.24 48.18 -5.03
CA ASP A 272 -24.22 49.19 -4.74
C ASP A 272 -24.80 50.31 -3.87
N GLN A 273 -26.03 50.73 -4.17
CA GLN A 273 -26.76 51.69 -3.33
C GLN A 273 -27.04 51.14 -1.93
N LYS A 274 -27.42 49.86 -1.82
CA LYS A 274 -27.60 49.19 -0.52
C LYS A 274 -26.28 49.14 0.27
N LEU A 275 -25.15 48.89 -0.39
CA LEU A 275 -23.84 48.82 0.24
C LEU A 275 -23.41 50.18 0.81
N GLU A 276 -23.61 51.27 0.07
CA GLU A 276 -23.32 52.62 0.56
C GLU A 276 -24.24 52.98 1.74
N GLN A 277 -25.53 52.66 1.67
CA GLN A 277 -26.45 52.83 2.81
C GLN A 277 -26.02 52.03 4.05
N LEU A 278 -25.49 50.82 3.86
CA LEU A 278 -24.97 50.00 4.97
C LEU A 278 -23.70 50.62 5.58
N LYS A 279 -22.79 51.18 4.78
CA LYS A 279 -21.60 51.91 5.27
C LYS A 279 -22.00 53.17 6.04
N GLU A 280 -22.96 53.94 5.53
CA GLU A 280 -23.48 55.11 6.23
C GLU A 280 -24.11 54.73 7.59
N LYS A 281 -24.91 53.65 7.62
CA LYS A 281 -25.47 53.10 8.86
C LYS A 281 -24.42 52.55 9.80
N GLU A 282 -23.34 51.94 9.30
CA GLU A 282 -22.23 51.48 10.12
C GLU A 282 -21.60 52.67 10.87
N ILE A 283 -21.33 53.77 10.15
CA ILE A 283 -20.79 55.00 10.70
C ILE A 283 -21.75 55.60 11.72
N GLU A 284 -23.05 55.66 11.41
CA GLU A 284 -24.08 56.19 12.31
C GLU A 284 -24.19 55.36 13.60
N CYS A 285 -24.30 54.03 13.50
CA CYS A 285 -24.38 53.12 14.64
C CYS A 285 -23.11 53.19 15.49
N SER A 286 -21.93 53.26 14.86
CA SER A 286 -20.66 53.41 15.58
C SER A 286 -20.63 54.72 16.35
N LYS A 287 -20.99 55.85 15.72
CA LYS A 287 -21.03 57.17 16.39
C LYS A 287 -22.02 57.20 17.56
N LYS A 288 -23.21 56.61 17.40
CA LYS A 288 -24.20 56.51 18.49
C LYS A 288 -23.68 55.66 19.65
N LEU A 289 -23.01 54.55 19.35
CA LEU A 289 -22.35 53.73 20.36
C LEU A 289 -21.24 54.51 21.08
N ASP A 290 -20.40 55.24 20.34
CA ASP A 290 -19.32 56.05 20.92
C ASP A 290 -19.91 57.12 21.87
N VAL A 291 -20.96 57.83 21.46
CA VAL A 291 -21.65 58.82 22.31
C VAL A 291 -22.25 58.18 23.57
N LEU A 292 -22.91 57.02 23.43
CA LEU A 292 -23.47 56.30 24.58
C LEU A 292 -22.38 55.82 25.54
N GLU A 293 -21.25 55.37 25.00
CA GLU A 293 -20.11 54.95 25.82
C GLU A 293 -19.46 56.16 26.51
N ASP A 294 -19.29 57.28 25.79
CA ASP A 294 -18.77 58.55 26.29
C ASP A 294 -19.57 59.11 27.46
N GLN A 295 -20.90 59.06 27.37
CA GLN A 295 -21.78 59.61 28.39
C GLN A 295 -21.90 58.73 29.65
N ASN A 296 -21.69 57.43 29.54
CA ASN A 296 -22.07 56.49 30.61
C ASN A 296 -20.91 55.69 31.18
N ILE A 297 -19.92 55.31 30.37
CA ILE A 297 -18.89 54.33 30.79
C ILE A 297 -17.46 54.72 30.38
N ASN A 298 -17.24 55.84 29.69
CA ASN A 298 -15.92 56.22 29.19
C ASN A 298 -14.93 56.54 30.31
N GLU A 299 -15.35 57.24 31.36
CA GLU A 299 -14.53 57.45 32.56
C GLU A 299 -14.10 56.11 33.17
N ALA A 300 -15.05 55.19 33.34
CA ALA A 300 -14.79 53.86 33.87
C ALA A 300 -13.88 53.02 32.95
N LYS A 301 -14.02 53.15 31.62
CA LYS A 301 -13.15 52.50 30.63
C LYS A 301 -11.73 53.05 30.66
N ASN A 302 -11.57 54.36 30.75
CA ASN A 302 -10.28 55.04 30.79
C ASN A 302 -9.52 54.68 32.06
N GLU A 303 -10.18 54.71 33.21
CA GLU A 303 -9.60 54.27 34.48
C GLU A 303 -9.21 52.79 34.45
N LEU A 304 -10.09 51.94 33.90
CA LEU A 304 -9.78 50.51 33.73
C LEU A 304 -8.57 50.30 32.81
N GLN A 305 -8.46 51.08 31.74
CA GLN A 305 -7.34 50.99 30.80
C GLN A 305 -6.03 51.48 31.43
N GLN A 306 -6.05 52.55 32.23
CA GLN A 306 -4.89 52.99 33.01
C GLN A 306 -4.40 51.90 33.96
N ILE A 307 -5.30 51.23 34.69
CA ILE A 307 -4.95 50.09 35.54
C ILE A 307 -4.32 48.96 34.72
N LYS A 308 -4.88 48.63 33.55
CA LYS A 308 -4.32 47.58 32.67
C LYS A 308 -2.94 47.96 32.13
N ASN A 309 -2.71 49.23 31.79
CA ASN A 309 -1.42 49.71 31.31
C ASN A 309 -0.36 49.61 32.42
N LEU A 310 -0.70 49.99 33.66
CA LEU A 310 0.17 49.81 34.82
C LEU A 310 0.51 48.33 35.07
N GLU A 311 -0.43 47.40 34.87
CA GLU A 311 -0.15 45.96 34.95
C GLU A 311 0.84 45.50 33.87
N VAL A 312 0.75 46.05 32.66
CA VAL A 312 1.68 45.74 31.56
C VAL A 312 3.07 46.31 31.88
N GLU A 313 3.17 47.57 32.29
CA GLU A 313 4.43 48.20 32.70
C GLU A 313 5.11 47.46 33.86
N ASN A 314 4.35 47.09 34.89
CA ASN A 314 4.84 46.29 36.01
C ASN A 314 5.28 44.88 35.58
N GLY A 315 4.63 44.30 34.57
CA GLY A 315 5.06 43.05 33.96
C GLY A 315 6.40 43.19 33.25
N LEU A 316 6.54 44.23 32.42
CA LEU A 316 7.75 44.49 31.63
C LEU A 316 8.97 44.72 32.53
N ARG A 317 8.80 45.43 33.66
CA ARG A 317 9.86 45.62 34.68
C ARG A 317 10.35 44.32 35.32
N GLU A 318 9.55 43.25 35.26
CA GLU A 318 9.86 41.92 35.81
C GLU A 318 10.09 40.85 34.72
N GLY A 319 10.31 41.27 33.47
CA GLY A 319 10.56 40.35 32.35
C GLY A 319 9.34 39.53 31.92
N LYS A 320 8.12 39.96 32.27
CA LYS A 320 6.85 39.30 31.91
C LYS A 320 6.01 40.19 31.00
N LYS A 321 5.09 39.60 30.22
CA LYS A 321 4.18 40.39 29.37
C LYS A 321 3.18 41.25 30.18
N ARG A 322 2.86 40.85 31.41
CA ARG A 322 1.90 41.54 32.30
C ARG A 322 2.04 41.02 33.74
N LYS A 323 1.89 41.92 34.73
CA LYS A 323 1.79 41.58 36.15
C LYS A 323 0.50 42.16 36.74
N PHE A 324 -0.40 41.28 37.16
CA PHE A 324 -1.67 41.66 37.77
C PHE A 324 -1.48 42.17 39.20
N PHE A 325 -2.32 43.11 39.62
CA PHE A 325 -2.38 43.54 41.01
C PHE A 325 -2.84 42.38 41.94
N PRO A 326 -2.28 42.24 43.16
CA PRO A 326 -2.66 41.18 44.08
C PRO A 326 -4.16 41.19 44.42
N LYS A 327 -4.76 40.00 44.54
CA LYS A 327 -6.16 39.84 44.94
C LYS A 327 -6.36 40.47 46.33
N GLY A 328 -7.36 41.34 46.46
CA GLY A 328 -7.67 42.07 47.69
C GLY A 328 -6.97 43.43 47.84
N SER A 329 -6.06 43.81 46.93
CA SER A 329 -5.53 45.19 46.89
C SER A 329 -6.61 46.19 46.45
N SER A 330 -6.49 47.45 46.88
CA SER A 330 -7.42 48.53 46.50
C SER A 330 -7.56 48.67 44.98
N VAL A 331 -6.44 48.56 44.24
CA VAL A 331 -6.42 48.63 42.76
C VAL A 331 -7.09 47.40 42.13
N TYR A 332 -6.93 46.22 42.71
CA TYR A 332 -7.62 45.00 42.24
C TYR A 332 -9.13 45.09 42.45
N ILE A 333 -9.57 45.59 43.61
CA ILE A 333 -10.99 45.80 43.93
C ILE A 333 -11.58 46.83 42.96
N ARG A 334 -10.91 47.98 42.80
CA ARG A 334 -11.34 49.02 41.86
C ARG A 334 -11.44 48.53 40.42
N LYS A 335 -10.48 47.72 39.96
CA LYS A 335 -10.52 47.08 38.63
C LYS A 335 -11.78 46.21 38.45
N LYS A 336 -12.17 45.44 39.48
CA LYS A 336 -13.39 44.63 39.44
C LYS A 336 -14.65 45.48 39.43
N GLU A 337 -14.71 46.51 40.26
CA GLU A 337 -15.83 47.47 40.27
C GLU A 337 -16.01 48.12 38.89
N LEU A 338 -14.92 48.58 38.27
CA LEU A 338 -14.96 49.16 36.92
C LEU A 338 -15.46 48.17 35.86
N GLN A 339 -15.04 46.90 35.96
CA GLN A 339 -15.56 45.83 35.09
C GLN A 339 -17.06 45.58 35.30
N GLU A 340 -17.52 45.59 36.55
CA GLU A 340 -18.94 45.42 36.88
C GLU A 340 -19.78 46.60 36.41
N ILE A 341 -19.31 47.83 36.55
CA ILE A 341 -19.97 49.04 36.04
C ILE A 341 -20.14 48.96 34.52
N ILE A 342 -19.06 48.62 33.80
CA ILE A 342 -19.09 48.49 32.34
C ILE A 342 -20.03 47.35 31.91
N ASN A 343 -19.96 46.18 32.57
CA ASN A 343 -20.78 45.04 32.19
C ASN A 343 -22.26 45.29 32.50
N ARG A 344 -22.58 45.86 33.67
CA ARG A 344 -23.93 46.23 34.06
C ARG A 344 -24.56 47.19 33.04
N PHE A 345 -23.81 48.17 32.56
CA PHE A 345 -24.29 49.05 31.49
C PHE A 345 -24.55 48.28 30.18
N LYS A 346 -23.61 47.46 29.72
CA LYS A 346 -23.75 46.66 28.49
C LYS A 346 -24.91 45.66 28.56
N GLU A 347 -25.24 45.17 29.75
CA GLU A 347 -26.32 44.20 29.98
C GLU A 347 -27.68 44.86 30.20
N ASN A 348 -27.73 46.02 30.86
CA ASN A 348 -29.01 46.65 31.22
C ASN A 348 -29.46 47.73 30.24
N ASN A 349 -28.55 48.26 29.41
CA ASN A 349 -28.91 49.25 28.40
C ASN A 349 -29.43 48.55 27.13
N ALA A 350 -30.74 48.63 26.91
CA ALA A 350 -31.41 48.03 25.75
C ALA A 350 -30.98 48.67 24.42
N GLU A 351 -30.77 49.98 24.40
CA GLU A 351 -30.33 50.74 23.23
C GLU A 351 -28.91 50.32 22.80
N TYR A 352 -27.99 50.21 23.75
CA TYR A 352 -26.62 49.73 23.52
C TYR A 352 -26.61 48.30 22.94
N LYS A 353 -27.44 47.40 23.48
CA LYS A 353 -27.58 46.03 22.97
C LYS A 353 -28.10 46.00 21.54
N SER A 354 -29.14 46.77 21.26
CA SER A 354 -29.74 46.86 19.93
C SER A 354 -28.74 47.38 18.91
N LEU A 355 -28.09 48.52 19.19
CA LEU A 355 -27.09 49.12 18.32
C LEU A 355 -25.88 48.21 18.09
N LYS A 356 -25.42 47.50 19.13
CA LYS A 356 -24.31 46.55 19.00
C LYS A 356 -24.68 45.33 18.15
N HIS A 357 -25.90 44.83 18.28
CA HIS A 357 -26.39 43.73 17.45
C HIS A 357 -26.56 44.16 16.00
N GLU A 358 -27.14 45.35 15.77
CA GLU A 358 -27.27 45.95 14.45
C GLU A 358 -25.91 46.18 13.78
N LEU A 359 -24.94 46.75 14.51
CA LEU A 359 -23.58 46.95 14.01
C LEU A 359 -22.90 45.62 13.65
N LYS A 360 -23.12 44.56 14.44
CA LYS A 360 -22.61 43.22 14.11
C LYS A 360 -23.20 42.72 12.79
N ASN A 361 -24.52 42.80 12.63
CA ASN A 361 -25.19 42.36 11.40
C ASN A 361 -24.72 43.14 10.17
N ILE A 362 -24.56 44.47 10.30
CA ILE A 362 -24.04 45.32 9.22
C ILE A 362 -22.60 44.91 8.85
N LYS A 363 -21.74 44.69 9.84
CA LYS A 363 -20.35 44.25 9.62
C LYS A 363 -20.27 42.88 8.95
N ASP A 364 -21.14 41.95 9.34
CA ASP A 364 -21.23 40.63 8.72
C ASP A 364 -21.67 40.78 7.23
N GLU A 365 -22.70 41.58 6.94
CA GLU A 365 -23.14 41.86 5.56
C GLU A 365 -22.04 42.53 4.70
N LEU A 366 -21.31 43.50 5.26
CA LEU A 366 -20.18 44.16 4.57
C LEU A 366 -19.00 43.20 4.35
N SER A 367 -18.71 42.32 5.32
CA SER A 367 -17.66 41.31 5.20
C SER A 367 -17.95 40.32 4.05
N PHE A 368 -19.21 39.90 3.88
CA PHE A 368 -19.63 39.06 2.76
C PHE A 368 -19.48 39.76 1.41
N ALA A 369 -19.68 41.09 1.36
CA ALA A 369 -19.49 41.88 0.14
C ALA A 369 -18.00 41.97 -0.27
N VAL A 370 -17.10 42.16 0.71
CA VAL A 370 -15.64 42.27 0.45
C VAL A 370 -15.01 40.92 0.09
N SER A 371 -15.41 39.85 0.79
CA SER A 371 -14.83 38.50 0.59
C SER A 371 -15.40 37.75 -0.62
N GLY A 372 -16.50 38.23 -1.21
CA GLY A 372 -17.22 37.52 -2.27
C GLY A 372 -17.99 36.28 -1.78
N THR A 373 -17.94 35.99 -0.48
CA THR A 373 -18.60 34.82 0.13
C THR A 373 -20.07 35.09 0.45
N THR A 374 -20.85 34.03 0.61
CA THR A 374 -22.27 34.10 1.01
C THR A 374 -22.52 33.41 2.35
N GLN A 375 -23.65 33.71 2.99
CA GLN A 375 -24.11 33.04 4.20
C GLN A 375 -24.30 31.51 4.04
N TYR A 376 -24.33 31.00 2.80
CA TYR A 376 -24.49 29.57 2.51
C TYR A 376 -23.16 28.84 2.37
N ASP A 377 -22.03 29.55 2.22
CA ASP A 377 -20.74 28.96 1.86
C ASP A 377 -20.24 28.01 2.93
N ALA A 378 -20.31 28.41 4.21
CA ALA A 378 -19.92 27.56 5.34
C ALA A 378 -20.77 26.28 5.43
N SER A 379 -22.07 26.36 5.13
CA SER A 379 -22.96 25.18 5.14
C SER A 379 -22.65 24.25 3.97
N LEU A 380 -22.41 24.80 2.78
CA LEU A 380 -22.00 24.04 1.60
C LEU A 380 -20.66 23.33 1.83
N GLU A 381 -19.66 24.02 2.38
CA GLU A 381 -18.35 23.47 2.69
C GLU A 381 -18.43 22.31 3.71
N ALA A 382 -19.27 22.46 4.73
CA ALA A 382 -19.55 21.39 5.69
C ALA A 382 -20.19 20.16 5.02
N LEU A 383 -21.13 20.35 4.08
CA LEU A 383 -21.75 19.25 3.34
C LEU A 383 -20.75 18.54 2.41
N PHE A 384 -19.89 19.26 1.71
CA PHE A 384 -18.85 18.67 0.86
C PHE A 384 -17.80 17.88 1.66
N THR A 385 -17.42 18.41 2.82
CA THR A 385 -16.53 17.71 3.76
C THR A 385 -17.19 16.42 4.25
N ARG A 386 -18.44 16.52 4.70
CA ARG A 386 -19.23 15.37 5.15
C ARG A 386 -19.40 14.32 4.04
N PHE A 387 -19.64 14.73 2.79
CA PHE A 387 -19.71 13.81 1.65
C PHE A 387 -18.39 13.05 1.47
N SER A 388 -17.27 13.78 1.50
CA SER A 388 -15.93 13.23 1.32
C SER A 388 -15.57 12.23 2.41
N ASP A 389 -15.92 12.50 3.66
CA ASP A 389 -15.69 11.57 4.77
C ASP A 389 -16.51 10.28 4.62
N ASN A 390 -17.80 10.41 4.28
CA ASN A 390 -18.69 9.26 4.10
C ASN A 390 -18.22 8.36 2.94
N ILE A 391 -17.84 8.94 1.79
CA ILE A 391 -17.39 8.13 0.65
C ILE A 391 -16.04 7.45 0.93
N ASN A 392 -15.12 8.12 1.65
CA ASN A 392 -13.87 7.51 2.08
C ASN A 392 -14.10 6.38 3.09
N ASN A 393 -15.08 6.51 3.98
CA ASN A 393 -15.46 5.45 4.91
C ASN A 393 -16.04 4.24 4.18
N ILE A 394 -16.92 4.44 3.20
CA ILE A 394 -17.44 3.35 2.34
C ILE A 394 -16.28 2.61 1.66
N LEU A 395 -15.35 3.35 1.06
CA LEU A 395 -14.18 2.76 0.39
C LEU A 395 -13.28 1.97 1.37
N LYS A 396 -13.12 2.43 2.61
CA LYS A 396 -12.38 1.70 3.65
C LYS A 396 -13.10 0.40 4.06
N THR A 397 -14.42 0.45 4.25
CA THR A 397 -15.23 -0.71 4.60
C THR A 397 -15.18 -1.78 3.51
N LEU A 398 -15.32 -1.39 2.24
CA LEU A 398 -15.18 -2.30 1.10
C LEU A 398 -13.83 -3.00 1.07
N LYS A 399 -12.74 -2.25 1.26
CA LYS A 399 -11.39 -2.84 1.33
C LYS A 399 -11.27 -3.88 2.44
N LYS A 400 -11.83 -3.61 3.62
CA LYS A 400 -11.81 -4.54 4.75
C LYS A 400 -12.62 -5.82 4.48
N GLN A 401 -13.79 -5.69 3.83
CA GLN A 401 -14.62 -6.85 3.45
C GLN A 401 -13.90 -7.74 2.44
N ILE A 402 -13.18 -7.15 1.47
CA ILE A 402 -12.38 -7.91 0.50
C ILE A 402 -11.30 -8.74 1.21
N SER A 403 -10.56 -8.13 2.14
CA SER A 403 -9.48 -8.81 2.88
C SER A 403 -9.95 -9.96 3.78
N THR A 404 -11.23 -10.01 4.17
CA THR A 404 -11.78 -10.99 5.11
C THR A 404 -12.52 -12.15 4.45
N SER A 405 -12.74 -12.10 3.13
CA SER A 405 -13.36 -13.22 2.40
C SER A 405 -12.48 -14.48 2.42
N GLU A 406 -13.08 -15.64 2.66
CA GLU A 406 -12.44 -16.95 2.52
C GLU A 406 -12.17 -17.25 1.05
N GLN A 407 -11.12 -16.66 0.50
CA GLN A 407 -10.67 -16.99 -0.84
C GLN A 407 -9.96 -18.34 -0.84
N THR A 408 -10.45 -19.26 -1.67
CA THR A 408 -9.80 -20.53 -1.97
C THR A 408 -8.81 -20.35 -3.11
N VAL A 409 -7.59 -20.87 -2.96
CA VAL A 409 -6.59 -20.91 -4.04
C VAL A 409 -6.49 -22.36 -4.51
N THR A 410 -6.71 -22.57 -5.81
CA THR A 410 -6.37 -23.82 -6.52
C THR A 410 -5.18 -23.54 -7.44
N LEU A 411 -4.29 -24.52 -7.58
CA LEU A 411 -3.15 -24.50 -8.48
C LEU A 411 -3.27 -25.61 -9.55
N ASP A 412 -4.44 -26.26 -9.65
CA ASP A 412 -4.66 -27.42 -10.52
C ASP A 412 -4.60 -27.04 -12.01
N ASN A 413 -4.90 -25.77 -12.32
CA ASN A 413 -4.77 -25.19 -13.64
C ASN A 413 -3.33 -24.82 -14.00
N ILE A 414 -2.35 -24.97 -13.11
CA ILE A 414 -0.94 -24.69 -13.42
C ILE A 414 -0.18 -26.01 -13.45
N VAL A 415 0.48 -26.32 -14.57
CA VAL A 415 1.27 -27.56 -14.72
C VAL A 415 2.68 -27.30 -15.20
N PHE A 416 3.57 -28.22 -14.86
CA PHE A 416 4.94 -28.22 -15.35
C PHE A 416 5.14 -29.32 -16.39
N HIS A 417 5.41 -28.94 -17.63
CA HIS A 417 5.80 -29.84 -18.71
C HIS A 417 6.86 -29.16 -19.59
N LYS A 418 8.15 -29.40 -19.28
CA LYS A 418 9.29 -28.72 -19.93
C LYS A 418 9.18 -27.19 -19.89
N GLY A 419 8.56 -26.67 -18.83
CA GLY A 419 8.07 -25.30 -18.74
C GLY A 419 6.80 -25.24 -17.90
N LEU A 420 6.39 -24.04 -17.49
CA LEU A 420 5.17 -23.81 -16.72
C LEU A 420 4.05 -23.35 -17.68
N HIS A 421 2.86 -23.95 -17.55
CA HIS A 421 1.72 -23.70 -18.45
C HIS A 421 0.42 -23.57 -17.66
N ILE A 422 -0.56 -22.85 -18.22
CA ILE A 422 -1.90 -22.69 -17.64
C ILE A 422 -2.93 -23.49 -18.45
N ILE A 423 -3.55 -24.49 -17.82
CA ILE A 423 -4.62 -25.34 -18.35
C ILE A 423 -5.98 -24.72 -18.00
N GLU A 424 -6.39 -23.68 -18.73
CA GLU A 424 -7.79 -23.23 -18.72
C GLU A 424 -8.47 -23.48 -20.07
N ASP A 425 -7.82 -23.13 -21.18
CA ASP A 425 -8.22 -23.49 -22.53
C ASP A 425 -6.99 -23.54 -23.45
N GLU A 426 -6.50 -24.76 -23.75
CA GLU A 426 -5.31 -24.94 -24.61
C GLU A 426 -5.50 -24.33 -26.00
N SER A 427 -6.74 -24.10 -26.44
CA SER A 427 -7.06 -23.53 -27.75
C SER A 427 -7.09 -22.01 -27.76
N ASP A 428 -7.16 -21.35 -26.60
CA ASP A 428 -7.18 -19.89 -26.53
C ASP A 428 -5.78 -19.31 -26.78
N ILE A 429 -5.70 -18.54 -27.86
CA ILE A 429 -4.47 -17.90 -28.32
C ILE A 429 -3.89 -16.91 -27.30
N GLU A 430 -4.70 -16.35 -26.39
CA GLU A 430 -4.18 -15.48 -25.32
C GLU A 430 -3.35 -16.25 -24.29
N TYR A 431 -3.82 -17.42 -23.85
CA TYR A 431 -3.09 -18.29 -22.94
C TYR A 431 -1.85 -18.88 -23.62
N GLN A 432 -1.94 -19.23 -24.90
CA GLN A 432 -0.76 -19.68 -25.66
C GLN A 432 0.33 -18.59 -25.75
N TYR A 433 -0.05 -17.32 -25.91
CA TYR A 433 0.90 -16.22 -25.86
C TYR A 433 1.43 -15.98 -24.43
N PHE A 434 0.57 -16.07 -23.42
CA PHE A 434 0.97 -15.99 -22.01
C PHE A 434 2.05 -17.02 -21.68
N ASP A 435 1.86 -18.28 -22.06
CA ASP A 435 2.81 -19.37 -21.83
C ASP A 435 4.15 -19.12 -22.52
N ILE A 436 4.15 -18.54 -23.73
CA ILE A 436 5.39 -18.14 -24.40
C ILE A 436 6.12 -17.08 -23.59
N VAL A 437 5.42 -16.06 -23.07
CA VAL A 437 6.02 -15.02 -22.25
C VAL A 437 6.56 -15.60 -20.95
N LEU A 438 5.77 -16.41 -20.25
CA LEU A 438 6.14 -17.06 -18.99
C LEU A 438 7.38 -17.94 -19.16
N ASN A 439 7.37 -18.84 -20.15
CA ASN A 439 8.48 -19.76 -20.40
C ASN A 439 9.73 -19.04 -20.93
N PHE A 440 9.57 -17.95 -21.69
CA PHE A 440 10.71 -17.11 -22.05
C PHE A 440 11.37 -16.49 -20.81
N ILE A 441 10.57 -16.00 -19.87
CA ILE A 441 11.06 -15.43 -18.60
C ILE A 441 11.72 -16.52 -17.75
N LEU A 442 11.11 -17.70 -17.61
CA LEU A 442 11.69 -18.82 -16.85
C LEU A 442 13.10 -19.20 -17.33
N ASN A 443 13.30 -19.22 -18.64
CA ASN A 443 14.59 -19.52 -19.25
C ASN A 443 15.57 -18.34 -19.24
N ASN A 444 15.09 -17.13 -18.93
CA ASN A 444 15.87 -15.89 -18.93
C ASN A 444 15.49 -15.02 -17.71
N PRO A 445 15.77 -15.45 -16.48
CA PRO A 445 15.41 -14.68 -15.28
C PRO A 445 16.15 -13.33 -15.23
N ASN A 446 15.66 -12.36 -14.45
CA ASN A 446 16.30 -11.03 -14.34
C ASN A 446 17.67 -11.08 -13.61
N GLY A 447 17.97 -12.21 -12.96
CA GLY A 447 19.14 -12.39 -12.13
C GLY A 447 19.12 -11.55 -10.85
N LYS A 448 20.30 -11.19 -10.34
CA LYS A 448 20.45 -10.45 -9.05
C LYS A 448 19.90 -9.02 -9.10
N ASN A 449 19.52 -8.53 -10.28
CA ASN A 449 18.92 -7.22 -10.41
C ASN A 449 17.49 -7.26 -9.86
N SER A 450 17.27 -6.68 -8.69
CA SER A 450 15.92 -6.57 -8.10
C SER A 450 15.00 -5.63 -8.90
N VAL A 451 15.58 -4.67 -9.64
CA VAL A 451 14.82 -3.71 -10.45
C VAL A 451 14.72 -4.19 -11.90
N VAL A 452 13.48 -4.34 -12.37
CA VAL A 452 13.20 -4.66 -13.78
C VAL A 452 13.35 -3.40 -14.63
N SER A 453 14.28 -3.42 -15.58
CA SER A 453 14.51 -2.29 -16.50
C SER A 453 13.52 -2.29 -17.67
N ASP A 454 13.24 -1.11 -18.22
CA ASP A 454 12.41 -0.97 -19.42
C ASP A 454 13.03 -1.73 -20.62
N ASN A 455 14.36 -1.75 -20.74
CA ASN A 455 15.05 -2.52 -21.78
C ASN A 455 14.79 -4.01 -21.64
N ARG A 456 14.83 -4.56 -20.42
CA ARG A 456 14.50 -5.98 -20.19
C ARG A 456 13.10 -6.33 -20.67
N ILE A 457 12.13 -5.45 -20.41
CA ILE A 457 10.75 -5.65 -20.88
C ILE A 457 10.67 -5.59 -22.41
N LEU A 458 11.37 -4.65 -23.05
CA LEU A 458 11.41 -4.56 -24.51
C LEU A 458 12.07 -5.79 -25.15
N ASP A 459 13.08 -6.37 -24.50
CA ASP A 459 13.72 -7.60 -24.94
C ASP A 459 12.76 -8.79 -24.82
N ILE A 460 12.01 -8.90 -23.72
CA ILE A 460 10.97 -9.92 -23.57
C ILE A 460 9.96 -9.79 -24.71
N ILE A 461 9.37 -8.61 -24.91
CA ILE A 461 8.38 -8.37 -25.97
C ILE A 461 8.92 -8.74 -27.36
N SER A 462 10.16 -8.33 -27.67
CA SER A 462 10.74 -8.58 -28.99
C SER A 462 10.96 -10.07 -29.25
N ASN A 463 11.44 -10.82 -28.26
CA ASN A 463 11.70 -12.25 -28.42
C ASN A 463 10.41 -13.07 -28.38
N THR A 464 9.51 -12.79 -27.44
CA THR A 464 8.24 -13.52 -27.33
C THR A 464 7.35 -13.28 -28.56
N GLY A 465 7.35 -12.06 -29.10
CA GLY A 465 6.63 -11.75 -30.35
C GLY A 465 7.17 -12.50 -31.57
N LYS A 466 8.49 -12.73 -31.64
CA LYS A 466 9.10 -13.56 -32.70
C LYS A 466 8.73 -15.03 -32.54
N ILE A 467 8.90 -15.58 -31.33
CA ILE A 467 8.54 -16.97 -31.01
C ILE A 467 7.07 -17.22 -31.31
N PHE A 468 6.18 -16.29 -30.93
CA PHE A 468 4.76 -16.40 -31.19
C PHE A 468 4.43 -16.41 -32.68
N LYS A 469 5.04 -15.52 -33.47
CA LYS A 469 4.86 -15.49 -34.93
C LYS A 469 5.40 -16.76 -35.62
N GLU A 470 6.51 -17.30 -35.14
CA GLU A 470 7.11 -18.53 -35.68
C GLU A 470 6.28 -19.78 -35.32
N LYS A 471 5.77 -19.84 -34.09
CA LYS A 471 4.94 -20.96 -33.62
C LYS A 471 3.56 -20.99 -34.28
N PHE A 472 3.02 -19.83 -34.65
CA PHE A 472 1.71 -19.70 -35.29
C PHE A 472 1.82 -18.93 -36.62
N PRO A 473 2.18 -19.61 -37.73
CA PRO A 473 2.38 -18.97 -39.03
C PRO A 473 1.10 -18.38 -39.63
N SER A 474 -0.06 -18.93 -39.25
CA SER A 474 -1.40 -18.48 -39.64
C SER A 474 -2.19 -18.13 -38.39
N LEU A 475 -2.14 -16.85 -38.00
CA LEU A 475 -2.88 -16.34 -36.85
C LEU A 475 -4.34 -16.09 -37.21
N ASP A 476 -5.23 -16.30 -36.24
CA ASP A 476 -6.59 -15.80 -36.31
C ASP A 476 -6.63 -14.29 -35.99
N ALA A 477 -7.82 -13.69 -36.04
CA ALA A 477 -7.98 -12.26 -35.79
C ALA A 477 -7.47 -11.83 -34.40
N LYS A 478 -7.62 -12.69 -33.38
CA LYS A 478 -7.11 -12.44 -32.03
C LYS A 478 -5.58 -12.48 -31.99
N GLY A 479 -4.97 -13.46 -32.64
CA GLY A 479 -3.51 -13.60 -32.75
C GLY A 479 -2.85 -12.41 -33.44
N ASP A 480 -3.43 -11.94 -34.54
CA ASP A 480 -2.98 -10.71 -35.21
C ASP A 480 -3.12 -9.48 -34.30
N LEU A 481 -4.21 -9.39 -33.54
CA LEU A 481 -4.44 -8.32 -32.59
C LEU A 481 -3.39 -8.32 -31.45
N ILE A 482 -3.01 -9.49 -30.93
CA ILE A 482 -1.91 -9.64 -29.96
C ILE A 482 -0.61 -9.07 -30.54
N LEU A 483 -0.20 -9.54 -31.72
CA LEU A 483 1.06 -9.11 -32.36
C LEU A 483 1.08 -7.61 -32.64
N ASN A 484 -0.02 -7.06 -33.14
CA ASN A 484 -0.11 -5.63 -33.41
C ASN A 484 -0.07 -4.81 -32.12
N THR A 485 -0.76 -5.25 -31.06
CA THR A 485 -0.78 -4.56 -29.76
C THR A 485 0.61 -4.52 -29.12
N ILE A 486 1.33 -5.65 -29.08
CA ILE A 486 2.68 -5.68 -28.49
C ILE A 486 3.70 -4.90 -29.34
N ARG A 487 3.54 -4.90 -30.67
CA ARG A 487 4.37 -4.11 -31.58
C ARG A 487 4.14 -2.61 -31.38
N ASP A 488 2.89 -2.20 -31.25
CA ASP A 488 2.51 -0.82 -31.00
C ASP A 488 3.06 -0.33 -29.65
N TYR A 489 2.95 -1.14 -28.60
CA TYR A 489 3.55 -0.81 -27.30
C TYR A 489 5.07 -0.68 -27.38
N TRP A 490 5.74 -1.59 -28.10
CA TRP A 490 7.19 -1.52 -28.32
C TRP A 490 7.58 -0.22 -29.07
N GLN A 491 6.83 0.14 -30.12
CA GLN A 491 7.05 1.38 -30.87
C GLN A 491 6.80 2.62 -30.02
N TYR A 492 5.75 2.62 -29.20
CA TYR A 492 5.44 3.68 -28.25
C TYR A 492 6.59 3.91 -27.27
N LYS A 493 7.12 2.84 -26.66
CA LYS A 493 8.29 2.92 -25.76
C LYS A 493 9.57 3.39 -26.44
N LYS A 494 9.69 3.21 -27.75
CA LYS A 494 10.80 3.73 -28.57
C LYS A 494 10.51 5.11 -29.18
N GLN A 495 9.43 5.79 -28.78
CA GLN A 495 9.02 7.11 -29.30
C GLN A 495 8.79 7.11 -30.81
N LYS A 496 8.42 5.96 -31.39
CA LYS A 496 8.06 5.81 -32.82
C LYS A 496 6.57 5.92 -33.08
N LYS A 497 5.77 5.93 -32.00
CA LYS A 497 4.31 6.04 -32.02
C LYS A 497 3.87 6.86 -30.82
N ASP A 498 2.92 7.77 -31.01
CA ASP A 498 2.49 8.70 -29.95
C ASP A 498 1.57 8.05 -28.91
N ASN A 499 0.82 7.02 -29.31
CA ASN A 499 -0.11 6.31 -28.44
C ASN A 499 -0.23 4.83 -28.82
N PHE A 500 -0.80 4.05 -27.91
CA PHE A 500 -1.24 2.68 -28.18
C PHE A 500 -2.50 2.40 -27.37
N SER A 501 -3.32 1.45 -27.84
CA SER A 501 -4.52 0.98 -27.15
C SER A 501 -4.32 -0.46 -26.68
N ILE A 502 -4.99 -0.80 -25.58
CA ILE A 502 -5.08 -2.17 -25.08
C ILE A 502 -6.50 -2.66 -25.41
N PRO A 503 -6.66 -3.80 -26.11
CA PRO A 503 -7.98 -4.37 -26.41
C PRO A 503 -8.82 -4.59 -25.15
N GLN A 504 -10.13 -4.29 -25.21
CA GLN A 504 -11.03 -4.42 -24.06
C GLN A 504 -11.47 -5.87 -23.82
N ASP A 505 -11.61 -6.68 -24.86
CA ASP A 505 -12.14 -8.05 -24.79
C ASP A 505 -11.02 -9.12 -24.80
N MET A 506 -9.85 -8.80 -24.24
CA MET A 506 -8.69 -9.69 -24.17
C MET A 506 -8.06 -9.65 -22.77
N PRO A 507 -8.68 -10.31 -21.78
CA PRO A 507 -8.36 -10.09 -20.37
C PRO A 507 -7.01 -10.70 -19.96
N VAL A 508 -6.54 -11.75 -20.64
CA VAL A 508 -5.21 -12.31 -20.39
C VAL A 508 -4.14 -11.42 -21.03
N LEU A 509 -4.38 -10.92 -22.24
CA LEU A 509 -3.49 -9.93 -22.87
C LEU A 509 -3.40 -8.63 -22.04
N GLN A 510 -4.50 -8.20 -21.42
CA GLN A 510 -4.51 -7.07 -20.47
C GLN A 510 -3.61 -7.33 -19.26
N ALA A 511 -3.60 -8.54 -18.71
CA ALA A 511 -2.71 -8.92 -17.62
C ALA A 511 -1.23 -8.89 -18.06
N ILE A 512 -0.92 -9.45 -19.24
CA ILE A 512 0.44 -9.43 -19.83
C ILE A 512 0.92 -7.97 -20.02
N LEU A 513 0.08 -7.12 -20.62
CA LEU A 513 0.43 -5.71 -20.86
C LEU A 513 0.53 -4.92 -19.56
N SER A 514 -0.28 -5.23 -18.55
CA SER A 514 -0.17 -4.61 -17.22
C SER A 514 1.19 -4.91 -16.59
N PHE A 515 1.68 -6.15 -16.72
CA PHE A 515 3.05 -6.50 -16.35
C PHE A 515 4.08 -5.72 -17.20
N PHE A 516 3.96 -5.68 -18.53
CA PHE A 516 4.91 -4.94 -19.37
C PHE A 516 4.95 -3.43 -19.07
N ILE A 517 3.84 -2.82 -18.67
CA ILE A 517 3.74 -1.38 -18.39
C ILE A 517 4.23 -1.06 -16.98
N LYS A 518 3.93 -1.91 -15.99
CA LYS A 518 4.16 -1.67 -14.56
C LYS A 518 5.06 -2.73 -13.89
N SER A 519 6.03 -3.26 -14.63
CA SER A 519 6.93 -4.34 -14.19
C SER A 519 7.79 -4.06 -12.95
N ARG A 520 7.85 -2.81 -12.47
CA ARG A 520 8.69 -2.39 -11.33
C ARG A 520 8.08 -2.69 -9.96
N GLY A 521 6.83 -3.11 -9.87
CA GLY A 521 6.26 -3.50 -8.59
C GLY A 521 4.78 -3.89 -8.62
N PHE A 522 4.43 -4.83 -7.75
CA PHE A 522 3.09 -5.40 -7.59
C PHE A 522 2.00 -4.34 -7.30
N ASP A 523 2.31 -3.35 -6.45
CA ASP A 523 1.39 -2.24 -6.16
C ASP A 523 1.07 -1.39 -7.40
N GLN A 524 2.04 -1.24 -8.31
CA GLN A 524 1.85 -0.47 -9.54
C GLN A 524 0.99 -1.23 -10.54
N ILE A 525 1.21 -2.53 -10.66
CA ILE A 525 0.37 -3.44 -11.47
C ILE A 525 -1.06 -3.39 -10.94
N GLU A 526 -1.23 -3.58 -9.63
CA GLU A 526 -2.55 -3.58 -8.99
C GLU A 526 -3.31 -2.28 -9.22
N ARG A 527 -2.69 -1.12 -8.93
CA ARG A 527 -3.34 0.18 -9.16
C ARG A 527 -3.69 0.39 -10.64
N PHE A 528 -2.82 -0.02 -11.55
CA PHE A 528 -3.06 0.13 -12.99
C PHE A 528 -4.24 -0.72 -13.47
N MET A 529 -4.28 -2.00 -13.08
CA MET A 529 -5.38 -2.91 -13.42
C MET A 529 -6.69 -2.49 -12.75
N MET A 530 -6.65 -2.10 -11.47
CA MET A 530 -7.81 -1.59 -10.75
C MET A 530 -8.41 -0.39 -11.46
N ASN A 531 -7.61 0.63 -11.79
CA ASN A 531 -8.07 1.85 -12.45
C ASN A 531 -8.65 1.63 -13.85
N ARG A 532 -8.28 0.53 -14.52
CA ARG A 532 -8.76 0.19 -15.86
C ARG A 532 -9.81 -0.91 -15.89
N ALA A 533 -10.26 -1.38 -14.72
CA ALA A 533 -11.16 -2.52 -14.59
C ALA A 533 -10.64 -3.81 -15.25
N TYR A 534 -9.32 -4.00 -15.32
CA TYR A 534 -8.74 -5.23 -15.86
C TYR A 534 -8.80 -6.35 -14.82
N HIS A 535 -9.01 -7.56 -15.33
CA HIS A 535 -9.12 -8.80 -14.55
C HIS A 535 -7.84 -9.64 -14.68
N HIS A 536 -7.80 -10.79 -14.00
CA HIS A 536 -6.66 -11.72 -13.99
C HIS A 536 -5.33 -11.13 -13.51
N LYS A 537 -5.37 -10.36 -12.42
CA LYS A 537 -4.14 -9.76 -11.86
C LYS A 537 -3.15 -10.82 -11.37
N GLU A 538 -3.64 -11.99 -10.98
CA GLU A 538 -2.86 -13.17 -10.62
C GLU A 538 -1.90 -13.59 -11.74
N LEU A 539 -2.28 -13.46 -13.01
CA LEU A 539 -1.43 -13.75 -14.17
C LEU A 539 -0.32 -12.69 -14.34
N ALA A 540 -0.65 -11.42 -14.17
CA ALA A 540 0.34 -10.34 -14.20
C ALA A 540 1.35 -10.48 -13.04
N TYR A 541 0.87 -10.87 -11.87
CA TYR A 541 1.69 -11.15 -10.70
C TYR A 541 2.60 -12.36 -10.93
N MET A 542 2.08 -13.42 -11.55
CA MET A 542 2.86 -14.61 -11.91
C MET A 542 4.05 -14.27 -12.82
N LEU A 543 3.84 -13.48 -13.88
CA LEU A 543 4.94 -13.04 -14.76
C LEU A 543 5.97 -12.18 -14.02
N CYS A 544 5.51 -11.25 -13.17
CA CYS A 544 6.38 -10.38 -12.39
C CYS A 544 7.21 -11.19 -11.37
N GLY A 545 6.57 -12.07 -10.61
CA GLY A 545 7.21 -12.95 -9.64
C GLY A 545 8.15 -13.96 -10.31
N CYS A 546 7.81 -14.46 -11.49
CA CYS A 546 8.68 -15.32 -12.28
C CYS A 546 9.96 -14.59 -12.72
N LEU A 547 9.83 -13.34 -13.16
CA LEU A 547 10.97 -12.55 -13.64
C LEU A 547 11.92 -12.17 -12.50
N MET A 548 11.37 -11.80 -11.34
CA MET A 548 12.13 -11.41 -10.15
C MET A 548 12.71 -12.62 -9.39
N GLY A 549 11.95 -13.71 -9.33
CA GLY A 549 12.22 -14.87 -8.47
C GLY A 549 11.83 -14.66 -7.01
N TYR A 550 11.60 -15.77 -6.30
CA TYR A 550 11.10 -15.78 -4.91
C TYR A 550 11.96 -14.97 -3.94
N ALA A 551 13.29 -15.10 -4.03
CA ALA A 551 14.22 -14.39 -3.16
C ALA A 551 14.06 -12.86 -3.21
N ALA A 552 13.69 -12.30 -4.37
CA ALA A 552 13.49 -10.88 -4.56
C ALA A 552 12.05 -10.39 -4.30
N LEU A 553 11.11 -11.30 -4.00
CA LEU A 553 9.74 -10.90 -3.68
C LEU A 553 9.69 -10.06 -2.38
N PRO A 554 8.93 -8.95 -2.35
CA PRO A 554 8.78 -8.14 -1.15
C PRO A 554 8.14 -8.91 0.01
N LYS A 555 8.61 -8.63 1.23
CA LYS A 555 7.98 -9.12 2.47
C LYS A 555 6.50 -8.72 2.57
N THR A 556 6.17 -7.49 2.14
CA THR A 556 4.79 -6.99 2.15
C THR A 556 3.85 -7.84 1.28
N LEU A 557 4.33 -8.33 0.12
CA LEU A 557 3.55 -9.23 -0.73
C LEU A 557 3.40 -10.62 -0.10
N THR A 558 4.51 -11.20 0.36
CA THR A 558 4.52 -12.58 0.87
C THR A 558 3.83 -12.74 2.22
N SER A 559 3.75 -11.68 3.02
CA SER A 559 2.98 -11.65 4.28
C SER A 559 1.49 -11.96 4.10
N VAL A 560 0.95 -11.79 2.88
CA VAL A 560 -0.43 -12.18 2.54
C VAL A 560 -0.66 -13.69 2.75
N ILE A 561 0.36 -14.52 2.50
CA ILE A 561 0.28 -15.99 2.63
C ILE A 561 0.72 -16.46 4.02
N TYR A 562 1.75 -15.84 4.60
CA TYR A 562 2.38 -16.33 5.84
C TYR A 562 1.67 -15.91 7.14
N SER A 563 0.47 -15.34 7.04
CA SER A 563 -0.37 -15.03 8.21
C SER A 563 -1.03 -16.30 8.76
N GLN A 564 -1.27 -16.34 10.08
CA GLN A 564 -1.86 -17.51 10.76
C GLN A 564 -3.19 -17.94 10.15
N ASP A 565 -4.01 -16.99 9.71
CA ASP A 565 -5.33 -17.26 9.11
C ASP A 565 -5.26 -17.93 7.72
N LYS A 566 -4.07 -18.02 7.12
CA LYS A 566 -3.86 -18.54 5.76
C LYS A 566 -3.01 -19.82 5.72
N GLN A 567 -2.78 -20.45 6.87
CA GLN A 567 -1.93 -21.65 6.99
C GLN A 567 -2.32 -22.78 6.02
N LYS A 568 -3.62 -23.07 5.83
CA LYS A 568 -4.06 -24.11 4.88
C LYS A 568 -3.66 -23.81 3.43
N ILE A 569 -3.71 -22.54 3.03
CA ILE A 569 -3.35 -22.10 1.68
C ILE A 569 -1.83 -22.18 1.52
N GLU A 570 -1.09 -21.73 2.53
CA GLU A 570 0.36 -21.91 2.58
C GLU A 570 0.76 -23.39 2.42
N GLU A 571 0.15 -24.31 3.17
CA GLU A 571 0.43 -25.75 3.12
C GLU A 571 0.11 -26.36 1.74
N CYS A 572 -0.98 -25.91 1.09
CA CYS A 572 -1.34 -26.32 -0.26
C CYS A 572 -0.29 -25.84 -1.28
N THR A 573 0.07 -24.56 -1.24
CA THR A 573 1.07 -23.96 -2.12
C THR A 573 2.44 -24.60 -1.94
N GLU A 574 2.87 -24.86 -0.69
CA GLU A 574 4.11 -25.57 -0.41
C GLU A 574 4.08 -27.00 -0.98
N THR A 575 3.00 -27.74 -0.76
CA THR A 575 2.90 -29.12 -1.22
C THR A 575 2.99 -29.21 -2.74
N TYR A 576 2.32 -28.28 -3.44
CA TYR A 576 2.44 -28.14 -4.88
C TYR A 576 3.89 -27.85 -5.33
N LEU A 577 4.56 -26.86 -4.71
CA LEU A 577 5.96 -26.53 -5.03
C LEU A 577 6.93 -27.69 -4.80
N PHE A 578 6.74 -28.47 -3.74
CA PHE A 578 7.58 -29.64 -3.46
C PHE A 578 7.32 -30.81 -4.42
N ASN A 579 6.12 -30.92 -4.99
CA ASN A 579 5.86 -31.86 -6.07
C ASN A 579 6.58 -31.42 -7.36
N LEU A 580 6.49 -30.13 -7.71
CA LEU A 580 7.22 -29.56 -8.85
C LEU A 580 8.74 -29.73 -8.72
N LEU A 581 9.29 -29.55 -7.51
CA LEU A 581 10.72 -29.73 -7.26
C LEU A 581 11.22 -31.13 -7.63
N LYS A 582 10.36 -32.16 -7.56
CA LYS A 582 10.72 -33.54 -7.94
C LYS A 582 10.71 -33.76 -9.46
N GLU A 583 10.01 -32.91 -10.21
CA GLU A 583 9.93 -32.97 -11.67
C GLU A 583 11.07 -32.20 -12.35
N ILE A 584 11.73 -31.28 -11.62
CA ILE A 584 12.85 -30.44 -12.07
C ILE A 584 14.19 -31.15 -11.84
#